data_AF-A0A945YW11-F1
#
_entry.id   AF-A0A945YW11-F1
#
_cell.length_a   1.000
_cell.length_b   1.000
_cell.length_c   1.000
_cell.angle_alpha   90.00
_cell.angle_beta   90.00
_cell.angle_gamma   90.00
#
_symmetry.space_group_name_H-M   'P 1'
#
loop_
_entity.id
_entity.type
_entity.pdbx_description
1 polymer ?
#
loop_
_entity_poly.entity_id
_entity_poly.type
_entity_poly.pdbx_seq_one_letter_code
_entity_poly.pdbx_strand_id
1 'polypeptide(L)'
;IIFYSKMPVQSAKRITPFLVFFVLGVLTLVMVFKGLKNLHLDLSLNHALILASEVGLVGALISFLLVNRIKSSVPEEKQDEHIDPKVEKSMQKVLMHLRRVKESTTGELSDEVTKILDNSEIISNQLEKYTHIKNVSTDYLTVEKIFVYLQILSACFVAFAHGANDVANAIGPLAGILSVIKSGAIEMEAQVPLLVLLLGGVGIVVGLATWGWRVIETIGKCITELTPTRGFAAEFGAAITIVLASKLALPVSTTHTLVGAVLGVGLARGLNSLNLSTIRDIFISWVITIPAGAAITVIFFYIIRASFS
;
A
#
# COMPACT_ATOMS: atom_id res chain seq x y z
N ILE A 1 -3.82 14.77 7.95
CA ILE A 1 -4.91 14.38 8.89
C ILE A 1 -4.40 13.45 9.99
N ILE A 2 -3.82 12.29 9.67
CA ILE A 2 -3.33 11.34 10.70
C ILE A 2 -2.03 11.86 11.36
N PHE A 3 -0.97 12.01 10.56
CA PHE A 3 0.36 12.40 11.05
C PHE A 3 0.50 13.87 11.51
N TYR A 4 -0.46 14.73 11.15
CA TYR A 4 -0.50 16.13 11.60
C TYR A 4 -1.39 16.35 12.83
N SER A 5 -2.00 15.29 13.36
CA SER A 5 -2.84 15.39 14.56
C SER A 5 -2.02 15.31 15.84
N LYS A 6 -2.51 15.93 16.92
CA LYS A 6 -1.89 15.86 18.25
C LYS A 6 -1.83 14.42 18.82
N MET A 7 -2.70 13.53 18.32
CA MET A 7 -2.79 12.13 18.74
C MET A 7 -2.89 11.22 17.50
N PRO A 8 -1.78 10.99 16.79
CA PRO A 8 -1.77 10.31 15.49
C PRO A 8 -2.31 8.88 15.56
N VAL A 9 -2.02 8.14 16.63
CA VAL A 9 -2.52 6.77 16.82
C VAL A 9 -4.04 6.76 16.94
N GLN A 10 -4.62 7.64 17.76
CA GLN A 10 -6.07 7.69 17.94
C GLN A 10 -6.77 8.15 16.65
N SER A 11 -6.19 9.11 15.93
CA SER A 11 -6.68 9.55 14.62
C SER A 11 -6.64 8.41 13.60
N ALA A 12 -5.56 7.63 13.55
CA ALA A 12 -5.46 6.45 12.69
C ALA A 12 -6.56 5.44 13.06
N LYS A 13 -6.74 5.15 14.35
CA LYS A 13 -7.78 4.22 14.81
C LYS A 13 -9.18 4.63 14.40
N ARG A 14 -9.49 5.93 14.50
CA ARG A 14 -10.80 6.49 14.12
C ARG A 14 -11.04 6.43 12.61
N ILE A 15 -10.01 6.66 11.81
CA ILE A 15 -10.12 6.72 10.35
C ILE A 15 -10.07 5.33 9.70
N THR A 16 -9.40 4.35 10.32
CA THR A 16 -9.18 3.02 9.74
C THR A 16 -10.49 2.31 9.32
N PRO A 17 -11.56 2.25 10.15
CA PRO A 17 -12.82 1.63 9.73
C PRO A 17 -13.43 2.28 8.48
N PHE A 18 -13.33 3.60 8.38
CA PHE A 18 -13.78 4.36 7.22
C PHE A 18 -12.94 4.04 5.98
N LEU A 19 -11.62 3.95 6.12
CA LEU A 19 -10.76 3.51 5.02
C LEU A 19 -11.10 2.10 4.57
N VAL A 20 -11.31 1.16 5.49
CA VAL A 20 -11.71 -0.23 5.15
C VAL A 20 -13.02 -0.26 4.39
N PHE A 21 -14.03 0.54 4.80
CA PHE A 21 -15.29 0.65 4.07
C PHE A 21 -15.07 0.99 2.60
N PHE A 22 -14.32 2.07 2.32
CA PHE A 22 -14.06 2.52 0.96
C PHE A 22 -13.19 1.55 0.18
N VAL A 23 -12.16 0.98 0.81
CA VAL A 23 -11.25 0.01 0.20
C VAL A 23 -12.03 -1.21 -0.23
N LEU A 24 -12.75 -1.86 0.67
CA LEU A 24 -13.55 -3.03 0.33
C LEU A 24 -14.67 -2.70 -0.65
N GLY A 25 -15.28 -1.52 -0.54
CA GLY A 25 -16.29 -1.07 -1.50
C GLY A 25 -15.73 -0.95 -2.91
N VAL A 26 -14.65 -0.16 -3.08
CA VAL A 26 -13.96 0.01 -4.38
C VAL A 26 -13.49 -1.33 -4.91
N LEU A 27 -12.89 -2.18 -4.08
CA LEU A 27 -12.36 -3.47 -4.49
C LEU A 27 -13.47 -4.46 -4.87
N THR A 28 -14.59 -4.46 -4.17
CA THR A 28 -15.80 -5.22 -4.55
C THR A 28 -16.32 -4.75 -5.90
N LEU A 29 -16.32 -3.44 -6.17
CA LEU A 29 -16.74 -2.91 -7.47
C LEU A 29 -15.81 -3.38 -8.60
N VAL A 30 -14.47 -3.37 -8.42
CA VAL A 30 -13.60 -3.94 -9.47
C VAL A 30 -13.77 -5.46 -9.58
N MET A 31 -14.05 -6.19 -8.51
CA MET A 31 -14.38 -7.62 -8.58
C MET A 31 -15.66 -7.87 -9.40
N VAL A 32 -16.71 -7.08 -9.20
CA VAL A 32 -17.96 -7.19 -9.97
C VAL A 32 -17.75 -6.81 -11.43
N PHE A 33 -17.13 -5.66 -11.70
CA PHE A 33 -17.02 -5.15 -13.07
C PHE A 33 -15.90 -5.78 -13.91
N LYS A 34 -14.83 -6.31 -13.29
CA LYS A 34 -13.75 -7.01 -14.01
C LYS A 34 -13.71 -8.51 -13.74
N GLY A 35 -13.78 -8.91 -12.47
CA GLY A 35 -13.59 -10.32 -12.07
C GLY A 35 -14.75 -11.25 -12.46
N LEU A 36 -15.98 -10.74 -12.49
CA LEU A 36 -17.20 -11.53 -12.66
C LEU A 36 -17.78 -11.52 -14.08
N LYS A 37 -17.12 -10.88 -15.06
CA LYS A 37 -17.59 -10.87 -16.46
C LYS A 37 -17.77 -12.27 -17.05
N ASN A 38 -16.98 -13.25 -16.61
CA ASN A 38 -17.07 -14.64 -17.07
C ASN A 38 -18.22 -15.45 -16.43
N LEU A 39 -18.90 -14.92 -15.41
CA LEU A 39 -20.02 -15.60 -14.75
C LEU A 39 -21.41 -15.14 -15.27
N HIS A 40 -21.48 -14.29 -16.30
CA HIS A 40 -22.74 -13.76 -16.87
C HIS A 40 -23.68 -13.14 -15.83
N LEU A 41 -23.13 -12.69 -14.70
CA LEU A 41 -23.85 -11.94 -13.69
C LEU A 41 -23.82 -10.47 -14.11
N ASP A 42 -24.71 -10.08 -15.02
CA ASP A 42 -24.96 -8.68 -15.38
C ASP A 42 -25.67 -7.97 -14.22
N LEU A 43 -24.92 -7.80 -13.12
CA LEU A 43 -25.38 -7.01 -12.00
C LEU A 43 -25.41 -5.55 -12.45
N SER A 44 -26.62 -5.01 -12.54
CA SER A 44 -26.82 -3.57 -12.69
C SER A 44 -26.00 -2.81 -11.64
N LEU A 45 -25.50 -1.63 -12.01
CA LEU A 45 -24.66 -0.77 -11.17
C LEU A 45 -25.24 -0.55 -9.76
N ASN A 46 -26.58 -0.49 -9.65
CA ASN A 46 -27.25 -0.35 -8.37
C ASN A 46 -27.01 -1.56 -7.45
N HIS A 47 -27.10 -2.79 -7.98
CA HIS A 47 -26.84 -4.01 -7.22
C HIS A 47 -25.36 -4.13 -6.84
N ALA A 48 -24.45 -3.76 -7.76
CA ALA A 48 -23.02 -3.74 -7.48
C ALA A 48 -22.65 -2.75 -6.36
N LEU A 49 -23.27 -1.58 -6.33
CA LEU A 49 -23.08 -0.58 -5.27
C LEU A 49 -23.66 -1.01 -3.93
N ILE A 50 -24.82 -1.68 -3.93
CA ILE A 50 -25.41 -2.25 -2.71
C ILE A 50 -24.46 -3.31 -2.12
N LEU A 51 -24.05 -4.29 -2.94
CA LEU A 51 -23.13 -5.33 -2.52
C LEU A 51 -21.80 -4.75 -2.00
N ALA A 52 -21.23 -3.78 -2.72
CA ALA A 52 -20.01 -3.10 -2.29
C ALA A 52 -20.18 -2.35 -0.96
N SER A 53 -21.35 -1.76 -0.73
CA SER A 53 -21.67 -1.07 0.53
C SER A 53 -21.81 -2.06 1.68
N GLU A 54 -22.48 -3.20 1.47
CA GLU A 54 -22.64 -4.26 2.46
C GLU A 54 -21.29 -4.86 2.87
N VAL A 55 -20.48 -5.28 1.90
CA VAL A 55 -19.14 -5.81 2.14
C VAL A 55 -18.26 -4.76 2.84
N GLY A 56 -18.34 -3.50 2.41
CA GLY A 56 -17.66 -2.38 3.04
C GLY A 56 -18.07 -2.19 4.51
N LEU A 57 -19.37 -2.22 4.82
CA LEU A 57 -19.91 -2.05 6.18
C LEU A 57 -19.46 -3.18 7.11
N VAL A 58 -19.53 -4.43 6.64
CA VAL A 58 -19.06 -5.59 7.40
C VAL A 58 -17.57 -5.47 7.70
N GLY A 59 -16.75 -5.13 6.71
CA GLY A 59 -15.32 -4.96 6.93
C GLY A 59 -14.99 -3.76 7.82
N ALA A 60 -15.73 -2.66 7.73
CA ALA A 60 -15.59 -1.51 8.61
C ALA A 60 -15.89 -1.88 10.07
N LEU A 61 -16.95 -2.67 10.30
CA LEU A 61 -17.30 -3.17 11.63
C LEU A 61 -16.19 -4.06 12.20
N ILE A 62 -15.71 -5.03 11.41
CA ILE A 62 -14.60 -5.91 11.80
C ILE A 62 -13.35 -5.08 12.11
N SER A 63 -13.01 -4.13 11.24
CA SER A 63 -11.88 -3.24 11.42
C SER A 63 -11.98 -2.42 12.70
N PHE A 64 -13.16 -1.86 12.99
CA PHE A 64 -13.42 -1.14 14.23
C PHE A 64 -13.15 -2.00 15.47
N LEU A 65 -13.58 -3.26 15.45
CA LEU A 65 -13.33 -4.20 16.56
C LEU A 65 -11.83 -4.55 16.68
N LEU A 66 -11.13 -4.79 15.58
CA LEU A 66 -9.71 -5.17 15.57
C LEU A 66 -8.81 -4.02 16.00
N VAL A 67 -9.04 -2.83 15.45
CA VAL A 67 -8.21 -1.64 15.67
C VAL A 67 -8.30 -1.14 17.12
N ASN A 68 -9.46 -1.32 17.76
CA ASN A 68 -9.63 -1.04 19.18
C ASN A 68 -8.86 -2.01 20.10
N ARG A 69 -8.48 -3.20 19.62
CA ARG A 69 -7.65 -4.15 20.38
C ARG A 69 -6.16 -3.85 20.31
N ILE A 70 -5.72 -3.01 19.36
CA ILE A 70 -4.31 -2.64 19.21
C ILE A 70 -3.93 -1.71 20.37
N LYS A 71 -3.22 -2.23 21.38
CA LYS A 71 -2.58 -1.38 22.40
C LYS A 71 -1.46 -0.57 21.73
N SER A 72 -1.27 0.69 22.13
CA SER A 72 -0.11 1.47 21.69
C SER A 72 1.15 0.75 22.16
N SER A 73 1.79 0.01 21.25
CA SER A 73 2.98 -0.77 21.59
C SER A 73 4.17 0.17 21.63
N VAL A 74 4.68 0.46 22.82
CA VAL A 74 6.08 0.86 22.96
C VAL A 74 6.90 -0.35 22.46
N PRO A 75 7.76 -0.21 21.44
CA PRO A 75 8.63 -1.31 21.03
C PRO A 75 9.49 -1.73 22.22
N GLU A 76 9.38 -2.99 22.65
CA GLU A 76 10.17 -3.55 23.76
C GLU A 76 11.63 -3.85 23.37
N GLU A 77 12.02 -3.72 22.10
CA GLU A 77 13.38 -4.03 21.65
C GLU A 77 14.23 -2.76 21.48
N LYS A 78 14.77 -2.29 22.62
CA LYS A 78 16.04 -1.54 22.85
C LYS A 78 15.96 -0.92 24.25
N GLN A 79 16.18 -1.75 25.26
CA GLN A 79 15.95 -1.42 26.67
C GLN A 79 17.10 -0.62 27.32
N ASP A 80 18.11 -0.19 26.57
CA ASP A 80 19.30 0.47 27.15
C ASP A 80 19.21 2.02 27.25
N GLU A 81 18.12 2.65 26.79
CA GLU A 81 17.87 4.09 27.03
C GLU A 81 16.39 4.38 27.31
N HIS A 82 15.81 3.71 28.31
CA HIS A 82 14.51 4.09 28.85
C HIS A 82 14.69 5.13 29.95
N ILE A 83 14.61 6.42 29.58
CA ILE A 83 14.35 7.46 30.57
C ILE A 83 12.94 7.19 31.12
N ASP A 84 12.85 6.71 32.36
CA ASP A 84 11.58 6.48 33.05
C ASP A 84 10.75 7.79 33.01
N PRO A 85 9.47 7.77 32.60
CA PRO A 85 8.58 8.95 32.67
C PRO A 85 8.57 9.63 34.06
N LYS A 86 8.89 8.89 35.12
CA LYS A 86 9.09 9.43 36.46
C LYS A 86 10.31 10.35 36.56
N VAL A 87 11.34 10.16 35.74
CA VAL A 87 12.56 11.01 35.69
C VAL A 87 12.19 12.40 35.22
N GLU A 88 11.40 12.56 34.15
CA GLU A 88 10.93 13.87 33.68
C GLU A 88 10.12 14.57 34.77
N LYS A 89 9.15 13.86 35.37
CA LYS A 89 8.33 14.40 36.45
C LYS A 89 9.14 14.74 37.70
N SER A 90 10.21 13.99 37.98
CA SER A 90 11.11 14.25 39.10
C SER A 90 12.01 15.44 38.81
N MET A 91 12.49 15.58 37.56
CA MET A 91 13.29 16.72 37.12
C MET A 91 12.50 18.02 37.21
N GLN A 92 11.21 18.01 36.84
CA GLN A 92 10.34 19.17 37.04
C GLN A 92 10.15 19.53 38.51
N LYS A 93 10.09 18.54 39.41
CA LYS A 93 10.07 18.80 40.86
C LYS A 93 11.38 19.42 41.33
N VAL A 94 12.52 18.92 40.86
CA VAL A 94 13.86 19.48 41.17
C VAL A 94 13.91 20.96 40.76
N LEU A 95 13.49 21.29 39.54
CA LEU A 95 13.40 22.68 39.07
C LEU A 95 12.48 23.53 39.95
N MET A 96 11.31 23.01 40.33
CA MET A 96 10.39 23.70 41.23
C MET A 96 11.03 24.00 42.60
N HIS A 97 11.78 23.05 43.17
CA HIS A 97 12.46 23.24 44.45
C HIS A 97 13.64 24.21 44.33
N LEU A 98 14.45 24.12 43.28
CA LEU A 98 15.56 25.05 43.04
C LEU A 98 15.09 26.49 42.86
N ARG A 99 13.96 26.70 42.15
CA ARG A 99 13.34 28.03 42.02
C ARG A 99 12.93 28.60 43.38
N ARG A 100 12.31 27.80 44.25
CA ARG A 100 11.95 28.23 45.62
C ARG A 100 13.17 28.55 46.49
N VAL A 101 14.24 27.76 46.37
CA VAL A 101 15.48 28.02 47.11
C VAL A 101 16.11 29.33 46.65
N LYS A 102 16.17 29.57 45.34
CA LYS A 102 16.66 30.83 44.77
C LYS A 102 15.90 32.06 45.31
N GLU A 103 14.57 31.99 45.35
CA GLU A 103 13.71 33.06 45.90
C GLU A 103 13.97 33.36 47.39
N SER A 104 14.53 32.40 48.13
CA SER A 104 14.77 32.49 49.58
C SER A 104 16.23 32.81 49.95
N THR A 105 17.11 33.00 48.98
CA THR A 105 18.56 33.22 49.18
C THR A 105 19.04 34.56 48.62
N THR A 106 20.08 35.15 49.21
CA THR A 106 20.68 36.43 48.79
C THR A 106 22.21 36.37 48.77
N GLY A 107 22.86 37.19 47.94
CA GLY A 107 24.33 37.26 47.86
C GLY A 107 24.96 36.10 47.07
N GLU A 108 26.20 35.73 47.37
CA GLU A 108 26.96 34.68 46.64
C GLU A 108 26.21 33.34 46.54
N LEU A 109 25.44 32.97 47.57
CA LEU A 109 24.67 31.72 47.58
C LEU A 109 23.54 31.70 46.52
N SER A 110 22.93 32.87 46.25
CA SER A 110 21.93 33.02 45.19
C SER A 110 22.53 32.80 43.80
N ASP A 111 23.78 33.26 43.61
CA ASP A 111 24.49 33.10 42.34
C ASP A 111 24.87 31.63 42.09
N GLU A 112 25.26 30.91 43.15
CA GLU A 112 25.57 29.48 43.08
C GLU A 112 24.31 28.63 42.80
N VAL A 113 23.19 28.92 43.48
CA VAL A 113 21.89 28.29 43.22
C VAL A 113 21.41 28.60 41.79
N THR A 114 21.65 29.82 41.28
CA THR A 114 21.29 30.18 39.90
C THR A 114 22.06 29.34 38.89
N LYS A 115 23.37 29.12 39.08
CA LYS A 115 24.15 28.22 38.20
C LYS A 115 23.62 26.79 38.20
N ILE A 116 23.22 26.28 39.37
CA ILE A 116 22.65 24.92 39.49
C ILE A 116 21.27 24.85 38.80
N LEU A 117 20.45 25.90 38.96
CA LEU A 117 19.15 26.00 38.30
C LEU A 117 19.30 26.00 36.78
N ASP A 118 20.19 26.82 36.23
CA ASP A 118 20.42 26.92 34.78
C ASP A 118 20.86 25.57 34.19
N ASN A 119 21.82 24.89 34.84
CA ASN A 119 22.25 23.55 34.42
C ASN A 119 21.11 22.52 34.50
N SER A 120 20.27 22.62 35.53
CA SER A 120 19.11 21.74 35.69
C SER A 120 18.04 22.00 34.61
N GLU A 121 17.84 23.26 34.21
CA GLU A 121 16.91 23.60 33.13
C GLU A 121 17.39 23.06 31.78
N ILE A 122 18.69 23.12 31.51
CA ILE A 122 19.29 22.51 30.31
C ILE A 122 19.02 21.00 30.26
N ILE A 123 19.27 20.29 31.35
CA ILE A 123 19.05 18.84 31.43
C ILE A 123 17.56 18.52 31.25
N SER A 124 16.66 19.27 31.88
CA SER A 124 15.21 19.08 31.73
C SER A 124 14.77 19.25 30.27
N ASN A 125 15.25 20.29 29.59
CA ASN A 125 14.93 20.55 28.19
C ASN A 125 15.46 19.45 27.27
N GLN A 126 16.64 18.89 27.55
CA GLN A 126 17.17 17.74 26.81
C GLN A 126 16.32 16.49 27.01
N LEU A 127 15.89 16.24 28.25
CA LEU A 127 15.05 15.10 28.62
C LEU A 127 13.66 15.17 27.95
N GLU A 128 13.05 16.36 27.94
CA GLU A 128 11.77 16.62 27.26
C GLU A 128 11.91 16.40 25.74
N LYS A 129 12.98 16.94 25.13
CA LYS A 129 13.25 16.74 23.69
C LYS A 129 13.43 15.27 23.34
N TYR A 130 14.18 14.51 24.14
CA TYR A 130 14.37 13.08 23.94
C TYR A 130 13.04 12.31 24.04
N THR A 131 12.26 12.57 25.08
CA THR A 131 10.95 11.94 25.32
C THR A 131 9.96 12.25 24.21
N HIS A 132 9.93 13.51 23.74
CA HIS A 132 9.10 13.92 22.62
C HIS A 132 9.48 13.20 21.32
N ILE A 133 10.78 13.16 20.96
CA ILE A 133 11.26 12.43 19.76
C ILE A 133 10.88 10.95 19.84
N LYS A 134 11.07 10.33 21.01
CA LYS A 134 10.73 8.92 21.24
C LYS A 134 9.22 8.67 21.10
N ASN A 135 8.38 9.50 21.69
CA ASN A 135 6.92 9.38 21.57
C ASN A 135 6.45 9.55 20.13
N VAL A 136 6.92 10.58 19.42
CA VAL A 136 6.59 10.79 17.99
C VAL A 136 7.00 9.59 17.15
N SER A 137 8.18 9.03 17.38
CA SER A 137 8.65 7.83 16.66
C SER A 137 7.80 6.59 16.96
N THR A 138 7.41 6.40 18.22
CA THR A 138 6.57 5.27 18.67
C THR A 138 5.18 5.34 18.07
N ASP A 139 4.60 6.54 18.06
CA ASP A 139 3.32 6.83 17.46
C ASP A 139 3.34 6.59 15.94
N TYR A 140 4.39 7.04 15.26
CA TYR A 140 4.58 6.80 13.84
C TYR A 140 4.61 5.30 13.51
N LEU A 141 5.43 4.53 14.24
CA LEU A 141 5.51 3.08 14.07
C LEU A 141 4.17 2.38 14.34
N THR A 142 3.43 2.84 15.34
CA THR A 142 2.11 2.28 15.67
C THR A 142 1.10 2.56 14.56
N VAL A 143 1.12 3.77 13.97
CA VAL A 143 0.28 4.08 12.79
C VAL A 143 0.66 3.19 11.61
N GLU A 144 1.95 3.06 11.30
CA GLU A 144 2.39 2.19 10.20
C GLU A 144 1.96 0.72 10.43
N LYS A 145 2.05 0.20 11.66
CA LYS A 145 1.54 -1.15 12.01
C LYS A 145 0.04 -1.31 11.73
N ILE A 146 -0.78 -0.29 12.00
CA ILE A 146 -2.21 -0.32 11.64
C ILE A 146 -2.37 -0.42 10.11
N PHE A 147 -1.59 0.37 9.37
CA PHE A 147 -1.62 0.38 7.91
C PHE A 147 -1.03 -0.87 7.26
N VAL A 148 -0.15 -1.64 7.92
CA VAL A 148 0.28 -2.96 7.42
C VAL A 148 -0.92 -3.85 7.13
N TYR A 149 -1.89 -3.91 8.06
CA TYR A 149 -3.10 -4.72 7.84
C TYR A 149 -3.95 -4.21 6.69
N LEU A 150 -4.09 -2.88 6.56
CA LEU A 150 -4.79 -2.26 5.44
C LEU A 150 -4.12 -2.56 4.10
N GLN A 151 -2.79 -2.49 4.07
CA GLN A 151 -1.99 -2.74 2.88
C GLN A 151 -2.07 -4.22 2.47
N ILE A 152 -1.96 -5.16 3.41
CA ILE A 152 -2.09 -6.60 3.10
C ILE A 152 -3.48 -6.87 2.50
N LEU A 153 -4.52 -6.27 3.08
CA LEU A 153 -5.88 -6.38 2.58
C LEU A 153 -5.96 -5.86 1.14
N SER A 154 -5.54 -4.60 0.88
CA SER A 154 -5.58 -4.02 -0.46
C SER A 154 -4.72 -4.81 -1.46
N ALA A 155 -3.53 -5.27 -1.07
CA ALA A 155 -2.65 -6.08 -1.90
C ALA A 155 -3.30 -7.40 -2.33
N CYS A 156 -3.98 -8.11 -1.42
CA CYS A 156 -4.68 -9.37 -1.76
C CYS A 156 -5.76 -9.15 -2.83
N PHE A 157 -6.53 -8.07 -2.72
CA PHE A 157 -7.57 -7.77 -3.71
C PHE A 157 -6.99 -7.26 -5.03
N VAL A 158 -5.94 -6.44 -5.01
CA VAL A 158 -5.23 -6.01 -6.22
C VAL A 158 -4.64 -7.24 -6.93
N ALA A 159 -4.09 -8.20 -6.19
CA ALA A 159 -3.60 -9.47 -6.74
C ALA A 159 -4.72 -10.29 -7.39
N PHE A 160 -5.90 -10.37 -6.77
CA PHE A 160 -7.08 -10.99 -7.39
C PHE A 160 -7.49 -10.28 -8.69
N ALA A 161 -7.59 -8.95 -8.67
CA ALA A 161 -7.97 -8.16 -9.83
C ALA A 161 -6.94 -8.28 -10.96
N HIS A 162 -5.65 -8.30 -10.64
CA HIS A 162 -4.57 -8.56 -11.60
C HIS A 162 -4.70 -9.96 -12.20
N GLY A 163 -4.82 -11.00 -11.37
CA GLY A 163 -4.97 -12.38 -11.82
C GLY A 163 -6.14 -12.53 -12.79
N ALA A 164 -7.31 -11.96 -12.47
CA ALA A 164 -8.48 -12.01 -13.34
C ALA A 164 -8.22 -11.37 -14.73
N ASN A 165 -7.48 -10.27 -14.79
CA ASN A 165 -7.14 -9.61 -16.07
C ASN A 165 -6.04 -10.37 -16.82
N ASP A 166 -5.00 -10.81 -16.12
CA ASP A 166 -3.79 -11.35 -16.74
C ASP A 166 -3.98 -12.80 -17.19
N VAL A 167 -4.92 -13.55 -16.59
CA VAL A 167 -5.35 -14.86 -17.11
C VAL A 167 -5.88 -14.73 -18.54
N ALA A 168 -6.65 -13.67 -18.86
CA ALA A 168 -7.19 -13.48 -20.20
C ALA A 168 -6.09 -13.27 -21.25
N ASN A 169 -4.97 -12.62 -20.88
CA ASN A 169 -3.84 -12.41 -21.78
C ASN A 169 -3.14 -13.71 -22.18
N ALA A 170 -3.03 -14.67 -21.25
CA ALA A 170 -2.41 -15.97 -21.51
C ALA A 170 -3.39 -16.98 -22.14
N ILE A 171 -4.63 -17.02 -21.63
CA ILE A 171 -5.62 -18.02 -22.00
C ILE A 171 -6.44 -17.61 -23.22
N GLY A 172 -6.59 -16.32 -23.52
CA GLY A 172 -7.34 -15.84 -24.69
C GLY A 172 -6.88 -16.46 -26.01
N PRO A 173 -5.58 -16.45 -26.35
CA PRO A 173 -5.09 -17.12 -27.55
C PRO A 173 -5.37 -18.63 -27.56
N LEU A 174 -5.18 -19.30 -26.42
CA LEU A 174 -5.46 -20.73 -26.27
C LEU A 174 -6.95 -21.06 -26.43
N ALA A 175 -7.84 -20.20 -25.92
CA ALA A 175 -9.27 -20.30 -26.09
C ALA A 175 -9.68 -20.20 -27.56
N GLY A 176 -9.08 -19.26 -28.31
CA GLY A 176 -9.29 -19.14 -29.75
C GLY A 176 -8.89 -20.42 -30.51
N ILE A 177 -7.72 -20.99 -30.19
CA ILE A 177 -7.27 -22.26 -30.77
C ILE A 177 -8.25 -23.40 -30.46
N LEU A 178 -8.67 -23.52 -29.19
CA LEU A 178 -9.61 -24.56 -28.76
C LEU A 178 -10.99 -24.41 -29.42
N SER A 179 -11.44 -23.18 -29.64
CA SER A 179 -12.68 -22.90 -30.37
C SER A 179 -12.60 -23.41 -31.80
N VAL A 180 -11.55 -23.03 -32.54
CA VAL A 180 -11.37 -23.44 -33.95
C VAL A 180 -11.26 -24.97 -34.07
N ILE A 181 -10.56 -25.64 -33.15
CA ILE A 181 -10.44 -27.10 -33.16
C ILE A 181 -11.80 -27.78 -32.96
N LYS A 182 -12.68 -27.21 -32.12
CA LYS A 182 -13.97 -27.81 -31.79
C LYS A 182 -15.06 -27.51 -32.81
N SER A 183 -15.21 -26.25 -33.21
CA SER A 183 -16.29 -25.81 -34.10
C SER A 183 -15.89 -25.82 -35.58
N GLY A 184 -14.59 -25.90 -35.89
CA GLY A 184 -14.08 -25.77 -37.27
C GLY A 184 -14.22 -24.36 -37.85
N ALA A 185 -14.72 -23.39 -37.07
CA ALA A 185 -14.95 -22.01 -37.47
C ALA A 185 -14.41 -21.04 -36.42
N ILE A 186 -14.14 -19.81 -36.84
CA ILE A 186 -13.75 -18.72 -35.94
C ILE A 186 -15.03 -18.09 -35.40
N GLU A 187 -15.46 -18.54 -34.23
CA GLU A 187 -16.60 -17.95 -33.52
C GLU A 187 -16.17 -16.67 -32.80
N MET A 188 -17.09 -15.70 -32.70
CA MET A 188 -16.82 -14.43 -32.00
C MET A 188 -16.76 -14.59 -30.47
N GLU A 189 -17.34 -15.67 -29.94
CA GLU A 189 -17.31 -16.00 -28.52
C GLU A 189 -16.69 -17.39 -28.31
N ALA A 190 -15.51 -17.43 -27.69
CA ALA A 190 -14.85 -18.68 -27.33
C ALA A 190 -15.15 -19.01 -25.86
N GLN A 191 -15.99 -20.03 -25.62
CA GLN A 191 -16.20 -20.53 -24.26
C GLN A 191 -14.94 -21.24 -23.76
N VAL A 192 -14.38 -20.75 -22.66
CA VAL A 192 -13.14 -21.28 -22.08
C VAL A 192 -13.45 -22.32 -21.00
N PRO A 193 -13.00 -23.58 -21.14
CA PRO A 193 -13.19 -24.59 -20.10
C PRO A 193 -12.48 -24.19 -18.80
N LEU A 194 -13.08 -24.52 -17.65
CA LEU A 194 -12.54 -24.19 -16.33
C LEU A 194 -11.10 -24.71 -16.12
N LEU A 195 -10.77 -25.91 -16.64
CA LEU A 195 -9.43 -26.48 -16.55
C LEU A 195 -8.36 -25.62 -17.23
N VAL A 196 -8.73 -24.93 -18.32
CA VAL A 196 -7.83 -24.06 -19.06
C VAL A 196 -7.61 -22.75 -18.30
N LEU A 197 -8.64 -22.22 -17.65
CA LEU A 197 -8.51 -21.08 -16.73
C LEU A 197 -7.65 -21.44 -15.52
N LEU A 198 -7.83 -22.64 -14.95
CA LEU A 198 -7.00 -23.16 -13.86
C LEU A 198 -5.54 -23.28 -14.28
N LEU A 199 -5.26 -23.78 -15.49
CA LEU A 199 -3.90 -23.84 -16.05
C LEU A 199 -3.26 -22.46 -16.09
N GLY A 200 -3.99 -21.44 -16.57
CA GLY A 200 -3.53 -20.06 -16.59
C GLY A 200 -3.23 -19.51 -15.20
N GLY A 201 -4.15 -19.73 -14.25
CA GLY A 201 -3.97 -19.32 -12.85
C GLY A 201 -2.75 -19.96 -12.19
N VAL A 202 -2.59 -21.28 -12.35
CA VAL A 202 -1.41 -22.01 -11.86
C VAL A 202 -0.13 -21.48 -12.50
N GLY A 203 -0.13 -21.22 -13.81
CA GLY A 203 1.01 -20.65 -14.52
C GLY A 203 1.44 -19.29 -13.96
N ILE A 204 0.47 -18.40 -13.66
CA ILE A 204 0.75 -17.10 -13.02
C ILE A 204 1.38 -17.30 -11.64
N VAL A 205 0.81 -18.16 -10.79
CA VAL A 205 1.32 -18.42 -9.44
C VAL A 205 2.75 -18.96 -9.50
N VAL A 206 3.02 -19.93 -10.39
CA VAL A 206 4.36 -20.49 -10.58
C VAL A 206 5.34 -19.41 -11.05
N GLY A 207 4.98 -18.62 -12.08
CA GLY A 207 5.84 -17.55 -12.59
C GLY A 207 6.17 -16.47 -11.54
N LEU A 208 5.17 -16.09 -10.72
CA LEU A 208 5.36 -15.16 -9.62
C LEU A 208 6.31 -15.74 -8.56
N ALA A 209 6.13 -17.02 -8.20
CA ALA A 209 6.97 -17.69 -7.22
C ALA A 209 8.43 -17.88 -7.69
N THR A 210 8.65 -18.12 -8.99
CA THR A 210 10.01 -18.37 -9.51
C THR A 210 10.78 -17.08 -9.82
N TRP A 211 10.13 -16.11 -10.47
CA TRP A 211 10.83 -14.94 -11.05
C TRP A 211 10.15 -13.60 -10.75
N GLY A 212 8.93 -13.60 -10.22
CA GLY A 212 8.19 -12.36 -9.92
C GLY A 212 8.87 -11.46 -8.89
N TRP A 213 9.68 -12.02 -7.99
CA TRP A 213 10.35 -11.29 -6.92
C TRP A 213 11.21 -10.11 -7.41
N ARG A 214 11.82 -10.20 -8.60
CA ARG A 214 12.67 -9.14 -9.16
C ARG A 214 11.87 -7.86 -9.47
N VAL A 215 10.68 -8.03 -10.03
CA VAL A 215 9.80 -6.90 -10.36
C VAL A 215 9.18 -6.33 -9.09
N ILE A 216 8.78 -7.21 -8.16
CA ILE A 216 8.26 -6.80 -6.84
C ILE A 216 9.31 -5.95 -6.10
N GLU A 217 10.58 -6.35 -6.12
CA GLU A 217 11.66 -5.58 -5.52
C GLU A 217 11.89 -4.24 -6.22
N THR A 218 11.84 -4.22 -7.55
CA THR A 218 12.01 -2.98 -8.33
C THR A 218 10.93 -1.95 -8.01
N ILE A 219 9.66 -2.38 -7.98
CA ILE A 219 8.54 -1.49 -7.66
C ILE A 219 8.57 -1.09 -6.18
N GLY A 220 8.85 -2.05 -5.28
CA GLY A 220 8.79 -1.86 -3.83
C GLY A 220 9.93 -1.04 -3.23
N LYS A 221 11.10 -1.02 -3.87
CA LYS A 221 12.30 -0.36 -3.34
C LYS A 221 12.98 0.61 -4.29
N CYS A 222 12.95 0.34 -5.60
CA CYS A 222 13.80 1.06 -6.54
C CYS A 222 13.17 2.34 -7.09
N ILE A 223 11.83 2.50 -7.07
CA ILE A 223 11.16 3.73 -7.53
C ILE A 223 11.17 4.81 -6.43
N THR A 224 10.67 4.46 -5.25
CA THR A 224 10.62 5.32 -4.05
C THR A 224 10.45 4.45 -2.81
N GLU A 225 10.83 4.96 -1.63
CA GLU A 225 10.63 4.20 -0.38
C GLU A 225 9.15 4.14 0.01
N LEU A 226 8.61 2.92 -0.01
CA LEU A 226 7.24 2.62 0.37
C LEU A 226 7.16 2.19 1.83
N THR A 227 6.56 3.04 2.66
CA THR A 227 6.04 2.65 3.98
C THR A 227 4.61 2.08 3.82
N PRO A 228 4.09 1.31 4.78
CA PRO A 228 2.75 0.73 4.66
C PRO A 228 1.63 1.72 4.34
N THR A 229 1.63 2.89 4.98
CA THR A 229 0.70 3.99 4.66
C THR A 229 0.76 4.43 3.20
N ARG A 230 1.97 4.49 2.64
CA ARG A 230 2.24 4.88 1.25
C ARG A 230 1.88 3.79 0.26
N GLY A 231 2.22 2.54 0.57
CA GLY A 231 1.85 1.37 -0.24
C GLY A 231 0.34 1.26 -0.36
N PHE A 232 -0.36 1.36 0.77
CA PHE A 232 -1.82 1.41 0.79
C PHE A 232 -2.39 2.55 -0.08
N ALA A 233 -1.84 3.77 0.03
CA ALA A 233 -2.30 4.91 -0.76
C ALA A 233 -2.09 4.70 -2.28
N ALA A 234 -0.95 4.13 -2.67
CA ALA A 234 -0.65 3.81 -4.07
C ALA A 234 -1.61 2.73 -4.61
N GLU A 235 -1.81 1.64 -3.87
CA GLU A 235 -2.72 0.56 -4.26
C GLU A 235 -4.17 1.03 -4.36
N PHE A 236 -4.63 1.83 -3.39
CA PHE A 236 -5.99 2.36 -3.39
C PHE A 236 -6.22 3.35 -4.53
N GLY A 237 -5.27 4.24 -4.80
CA GLY A 237 -5.33 5.16 -5.95
C GLY A 237 -5.32 4.42 -7.30
N ALA A 238 -4.50 3.39 -7.42
CA ALA A 238 -4.47 2.54 -8.60
C ALA A 238 -5.81 1.81 -8.79
N ALA A 239 -6.37 1.23 -7.72
CA ALA A 239 -7.65 0.54 -7.75
C ALA A 239 -8.79 1.45 -8.22
N ILE A 240 -8.92 2.66 -7.65
CA ILE A 240 -9.93 3.65 -8.07
C ILE A 240 -9.82 3.93 -9.57
N THR A 241 -8.60 4.20 -10.04
CA THR A 241 -8.34 4.49 -11.46
C THR A 241 -8.79 3.34 -12.35
N ILE A 242 -8.50 2.09 -11.95
CA ILE A 242 -8.89 0.88 -12.69
C ILE A 242 -10.41 0.74 -12.77
N VAL A 243 -11.16 0.92 -11.66
CA VAL A 243 -12.63 0.77 -11.72
C VAL A 243 -13.27 1.91 -12.50
N LEU A 244 -12.80 3.15 -12.37
CA LEU A 244 -13.30 4.26 -13.19
C LEU A 244 -13.09 4.01 -14.69
N ALA A 245 -11.88 3.58 -15.07
CA ALA A 245 -11.58 3.25 -16.46
C ALA A 245 -12.42 2.07 -16.97
N SER A 246 -12.58 1.03 -16.15
CA SER A 246 -13.40 -0.15 -16.50
C SER A 246 -14.86 0.22 -16.72
N LYS A 247 -15.39 1.16 -15.93
CA LYS A 247 -16.77 1.67 -16.04
C LYS A 247 -16.97 2.54 -17.28
N LEU A 248 -15.91 3.20 -17.75
CA LEU A 248 -15.88 3.93 -19.02
C LEU A 248 -15.54 3.02 -20.22
N ALA A 249 -15.41 1.70 -20.01
CA ALA A 249 -14.97 0.74 -21.01
C ALA A 249 -13.62 1.07 -21.66
N LEU A 250 -12.75 1.81 -20.96
CA LEU A 250 -11.42 2.15 -21.44
C LEU A 250 -10.44 1.00 -21.14
N PRO A 251 -9.73 0.46 -22.15
CA PRO A 251 -8.69 -0.52 -21.92
C PRO A 251 -7.51 0.16 -21.22
N VAL A 252 -7.19 -0.27 -20.00
CA VAL A 252 -6.10 0.28 -19.20
C VAL A 252 -5.12 -0.80 -18.75
N SER A 253 -3.84 -0.45 -18.76
CA SER A 253 -2.77 -1.27 -18.19
C SER A 253 -2.76 -1.11 -16.67
N THR A 254 -2.97 -2.22 -15.97
CA THR A 254 -2.90 -2.28 -14.50
C THR A 254 -1.47 -1.99 -14.00
N THR A 255 -0.45 -2.46 -14.73
CA THR A 255 0.97 -2.18 -14.42
C THR A 255 1.29 -0.68 -14.51
N HIS A 256 0.86 0.00 -15.58
CA HIS A 256 1.07 1.45 -15.71
C HIS A 256 0.35 2.22 -14.61
N THR A 257 -0.86 1.77 -14.27
CA THR A 257 -1.68 2.40 -13.24
C THR A 257 -1.02 2.28 -11.86
N LEU A 258 -0.46 1.11 -11.53
CA LEU A 258 0.24 0.89 -10.26
C LEU A 258 1.58 1.64 -10.18
N VAL A 259 2.40 1.58 -11.24
CA VAL A 259 3.65 2.36 -11.31
C VAL A 259 3.36 3.85 -11.21
N GLY A 260 2.35 4.36 -11.92
CA GLY A 260 1.91 5.74 -11.84
C GLY A 260 1.46 6.15 -10.44
N ALA A 261 0.75 5.28 -9.72
CA ALA A 261 0.34 5.54 -8.35
C ALA A 261 1.53 5.59 -7.37
N VAL A 262 2.49 4.67 -7.50
CA VAL A 262 3.74 4.68 -6.73
C VAL A 262 4.54 5.96 -7.00
N LEU A 263 4.62 6.37 -8.26
CA LEU A 263 5.23 7.65 -8.65
C LEU A 263 4.51 8.83 -8.02
N GLY A 264 3.18 8.85 -8.02
CA GLY A 264 2.39 9.91 -7.39
C GLY A 264 2.67 10.04 -5.89
N VAL A 265 2.75 8.91 -5.17
CA VAL A 265 3.07 8.91 -3.74
C VAL A 265 4.51 9.35 -3.48
N GLY A 266 5.47 8.98 -4.34
CA GLY A 266 6.84 9.49 -4.27
C GLY A 266 6.94 10.98 -4.59
N LEU A 267 6.27 11.46 -5.64
CA LEU A 267 6.21 12.88 -6.01
C LEU A 267 5.68 13.75 -4.86
N ALA A 268 4.72 13.24 -4.07
CA ALA A 268 4.21 13.94 -2.89
C ALA A 268 5.29 14.20 -1.80
N ARG A 269 6.41 13.46 -1.81
CA ARG A 269 7.60 13.70 -0.96
C ARG A 269 8.63 14.63 -1.61
N GLY A 270 8.43 15.00 -2.87
CA GLY A 270 9.38 15.76 -3.68
C GLY A 270 10.20 14.89 -4.63
N LEU A 271 10.66 15.51 -5.73
CA LEU A 271 11.37 14.82 -6.82
C LEU A 271 12.63 14.08 -6.37
N ASN A 272 13.32 14.57 -5.34
CA ASN A 272 14.54 13.94 -4.81
C ASN A 272 14.29 12.58 -4.14
N SER A 273 13.03 12.25 -3.85
CA SER A 273 12.65 10.94 -3.27
C SER A 273 12.41 9.86 -4.32
N LEU A 274 12.55 10.20 -5.60
CA LEU A 274 12.35 9.31 -6.74
C LEU A 274 13.68 8.94 -7.39
N ASN A 275 13.81 7.68 -7.78
CA ASN A 275 14.92 7.25 -8.64
C ASN A 275 14.58 7.47 -10.12
N LEU A 276 14.96 8.63 -10.65
CA LEU A 276 14.67 8.99 -12.05
C LEU A 276 15.32 8.03 -13.06
N SER A 277 16.45 7.40 -12.73
CA SER A 277 17.08 6.40 -13.60
C SER A 277 16.17 5.19 -13.75
N THR A 278 15.72 4.60 -12.64
CA THR A 278 14.80 3.46 -12.66
C THR A 278 13.51 3.78 -13.39
N ILE A 279 12.97 4.98 -13.19
CA ILE A 279 11.76 5.43 -13.88
C ILE A 279 11.98 5.48 -15.38
N ARG A 280 13.06 6.12 -15.84
CA ARG A 280 13.44 6.16 -17.26
C ARG A 280 13.57 4.75 -17.83
N ASP A 281 14.25 3.85 -17.14
CA ASP A 281 14.49 2.48 -17.61
C ASP A 281 13.15 1.70 -17.74
N ILE A 282 12.21 1.91 -16.82
CA ILE A 282 10.84 1.38 -16.90
C ILE A 282 10.13 1.91 -18.15
N PHE A 283 10.12 3.23 -18.38
CA PHE A 283 9.48 3.81 -19.57
C PHE A 283 10.09 3.29 -20.87
N ILE A 284 11.42 3.19 -20.95
CA ILE A 284 12.12 2.61 -22.09
C ILE A 284 11.68 1.16 -22.31
N SER A 285 11.56 0.37 -21.24
CA SER A 285 11.12 -1.03 -21.34
C SER A 285 9.71 -1.15 -21.94
N TRP A 286 8.77 -0.27 -21.59
CA TRP A 286 7.41 -0.29 -22.13
C TRP A 286 7.38 0.03 -23.63
N VAL A 287 8.20 0.99 -24.07
CA VAL A 287 8.30 1.35 -25.50
C VAL A 287 8.95 0.23 -26.31
N ILE A 288 9.97 -0.44 -25.77
CA ILE A 288 10.71 -1.50 -26.47
C ILE A 288 9.92 -2.82 -26.52
N THR A 289 9.17 -3.15 -25.47
CA THR A 289 8.48 -4.46 -25.36
C THR A 289 7.42 -4.66 -26.44
N ILE A 290 6.71 -3.61 -26.87
CA ILE A 290 5.69 -3.69 -27.93
C ILE A 290 6.30 -4.11 -29.29
N PRO A 291 7.27 -3.37 -29.88
CA PRO A 291 7.85 -3.75 -31.17
C PRO A 291 8.63 -5.06 -31.08
N ALA A 292 9.33 -5.32 -29.97
CA ALA A 292 10.04 -6.60 -29.78
C ALA A 292 9.06 -7.78 -29.78
N GLY A 293 7.96 -7.70 -29.03
CA GLY A 293 6.92 -8.73 -29.01
C GLY A 293 6.27 -8.95 -30.36
N ALA A 294 5.97 -7.87 -31.10
CA ALA A 294 5.41 -7.96 -32.44
C ALA A 294 6.38 -8.63 -33.43
N ALA A 295 7.65 -8.23 -33.44
CA ALA A 295 8.67 -8.81 -34.30
C ALA A 295 8.86 -10.31 -34.05
N ILE A 296 8.98 -10.70 -32.77
CA ILE A 296 9.09 -12.11 -32.37
C ILE A 296 7.87 -12.90 -32.83
N THR A 297 6.66 -12.36 -32.64
CA THR A 297 5.40 -13.01 -33.06
C THR A 297 5.38 -13.24 -34.57
N VAL A 298 5.75 -12.23 -35.37
CA VAL A 298 5.81 -12.34 -36.85
C VAL A 298 6.81 -13.41 -37.29
N ILE A 299 8.00 -13.44 -36.67
CA ILE A 299 9.04 -14.43 -36.98
C ILE A 299 8.52 -15.85 -36.71
N PHE A 300 7.97 -16.11 -35.52
CA PHE A 300 7.42 -17.43 -35.18
C PHE A 300 6.27 -17.82 -36.10
N PHE A 301 5.38 -16.89 -36.44
CA PHE A 301 4.28 -17.16 -37.35
C PHE A 301 4.77 -17.66 -38.72
N TYR A 302 5.75 -16.98 -39.33
CA TYR A 302 6.27 -17.39 -40.62
C TYR A 302 7.05 -18.72 -40.56
N ILE A 303 7.79 -18.99 -39.48
CA ILE A 303 8.47 -20.27 -39.27
C ILE A 303 7.45 -21.43 -39.21
N ILE A 304 6.40 -21.25 -38.41
CA ILE A 304 5.33 -22.25 -38.27
C ILE A 304 4.63 -22.42 -39.62
N ARG A 305 4.22 -21.33 -40.27
CA ARG A 305 3.55 -21.37 -41.58
C ARG A 305 4.38 -22.10 -42.63
N ALA A 306 5.69 -21.87 -42.69
CA ALA A 306 6.57 -22.54 -43.64
C ALA A 306 6.74 -24.04 -43.35
N SER A 307 6.56 -24.46 -42.09
CA SER A 307 6.65 -25.88 -41.68
C SER A 307 5.37 -26.67 -42.01
N PHE A 308 4.23 -25.99 -42.10
CA PHE A 308 2.91 -26.60 -42.40
C PHE A 308 2.43 -26.32 -43.84
N SER A 309 3.24 -25.63 -44.66
CA SER A 309 2.98 -25.37 -46.08
C SER A 309 3.79 -26.30 -46.97
#